data_AF-A0A0Q4Y274-F1
#
_entry.id   AF-A0A0Q4Y274-F1
#
_cell.length_a   1.000
_cell.length_b   1.000
_cell.length_c   1.000
_cell.angle_alpha   90.00
_cell.angle_beta   90.00
_cell.angle_gamma   90.00
#
_symmetry.space_group_name_H-M   'P 1'
#
loop_
_entity.id
_entity.type
_entity.pdbx_description
1 polymer ?
#
loop_
_entity_poly.entity_id
_entity_poly.type
_entity_poly.pdbx_seq_one_letter_code
_entity_poly.pdbx_strand_id
1 'polypeptide(L)'
;MHSPATRATLEHCLAVVQDADVDDELRTLARTLLEHLLDMHDARRMRVSVLLLALDSLALVPGLEDCVRQLRATAARDAAPGG
;
A
#
# COMPACT_ATOMS: atom_id res chain seq x y z
N MET A 1 10.80 -4.43 3.66
CA MET A 1 9.95 -3.23 3.45
C MET A 1 10.37 -2.42 2.24
N HIS A 2 11.68 -2.28 1.97
CA HIS A 2 12.21 -1.55 0.80
C HIS A 2 12.54 -2.45 -0.39
N SER A 3 11.82 -3.57 -0.51
CA SER A 3 12.09 -4.51 -1.60
C SER A 3 11.45 -4.01 -2.90
N PRO A 4 12.01 -4.37 -4.07
CA PRO A 4 11.40 -4.06 -5.35
C PRO A 4 10.02 -4.71 -5.50
N ALA A 5 9.79 -5.87 -4.85
CA ALA A 5 8.49 -6.51 -4.82
C ALA A 5 7.44 -5.65 -4.09
N THR A 6 7.79 -5.05 -2.93
CA THR A 6 6.88 -4.13 -2.22
C THR A 6 6.52 -2.91 -3.07
N ARG A 7 7.50 -2.35 -3.80
CA ARG A 7 7.28 -1.23 -4.71
C ARG A 7 6.33 -1.60 -5.84
N ALA A 8 6.56 -2.74 -6.49
CA ALA A 8 5.71 -3.25 -7.56
C ALA A 8 4.26 -3.49 -7.09
N THR A 9 4.07 -4.00 -5.87
CA THR A 9 2.71 -4.15 -5.32
C THR A 9 2.06 -2.79 -5.07
N LEU A 10 2.77 -1.79 -4.54
CA LEU A 10 2.24 -0.43 -4.35
C LEU A 10 1.86 0.23 -5.69
N GLU A 11 2.69 0.09 -6.73
CA GLU A 11 2.39 0.56 -8.09
C GLU A 11 1.16 -0.15 -8.67
N HIS A 12 1.02 -1.45 -8.40
CA HIS A 12 -0.17 -2.19 -8.80
C HIS A 12 -1.44 -1.70 -8.09
N CYS A 13 -1.38 -1.43 -6.78
CA CYS A 13 -2.49 -0.80 -6.05
C CYS A 13 -2.91 0.52 -6.71
N LEU A 14 -1.93 1.33 -7.11
CA LEU A 14 -2.17 2.63 -7.71
C LEU A 14 -2.92 2.51 -9.03
N ALA A 15 -2.55 1.54 -9.88
CA ALA A 15 -3.26 1.25 -11.12
C ALA A 15 -4.70 0.80 -10.84
N VAL A 16 -4.91 -0.07 -9.84
CA VAL A 16 -6.26 -0.53 -9.45
C VAL A 16 -7.13 0.62 -8.97
N VAL A 17 -6.61 1.56 -8.17
CA VAL A 17 -7.36 2.75 -7.74
C VAL A 17 -7.77 3.62 -8.93
N GLN A 18 -6.91 3.76 -9.93
CA GLN A 18 -7.22 4.59 -11.11
C GLN A 18 -8.43 4.05 -11.89
N ASP A 19 -8.57 2.72 -11.94
CA ASP A 19 -9.66 2.04 -12.65
C ASP A 19 -10.87 1.71 -11.75
N ALA A 20 -10.80 1.99 -10.45
CA ALA A 20 -11.86 1.66 -9.50
C ALA A 20 -13.12 2.52 -9.69
N ASP A 21 -14.28 1.87 -9.67
CA ASP A 21 -15.60 2.50 -9.68
C ASP A 21 -15.98 2.98 -8.27
N VAL A 22 -15.28 4.04 -7.84
CA VAL A 22 -15.49 4.74 -6.57
C VAL A 22 -15.70 6.22 -6.84
N ASP A 23 -16.17 6.97 -5.85
CA ASP A 23 -16.27 8.42 -5.99
C ASP A 23 -14.89 9.08 -6.17
N ASP A 24 -14.87 10.23 -6.84
CA ASP A 24 -13.64 10.93 -7.21
C ASP A 24 -12.81 11.38 -5.98
N GLU A 25 -13.47 11.67 -4.86
CA GLU A 25 -12.81 12.09 -3.63
C GLU A 25 -12.08 10.91 -2.99
N LEU A 26 -12.75 9.76 -2.83
CA LEU A 26 -12.14 8.53 -2.35
C LEU A 26 -11.02 8.06 -3.27
N ARG A 27 -11.20 8.13 -4.60
CA ARG A 27 -10.14 7.82 -5.56
C ARG A 27 -8.92 8.70 -5.34
N THR A 28 -9.13 10.02 -5.17
CA THR A 28 -8.06 10.99 -4.96
C THR A 28 -7.33 10.76 -3.64
N LEU A 29 -8.05 10.49 -2.56
CA LEU A 29 -7.48 10.20 -1.24
C LEU A 29 -6.64 8.91 -1.28
N ALA A 30 -7.18 7.84 -1.84
CA ALA A 30 -6.49 6.56 -1.97
C ALA A 30 -5.24 6.69 -2.83
N ARG A 31 -5.34 7.38 -3.97
CA ARG A 31 -4.19 7.69 -4.83
C ARG A 31 -3.10 8.46 -4.09
N THR A 32 -3.48 9.55 -3.41
CA THR A 32 -2.53 10.40 -2.68
C THR A 32 -1.81 9.62 -1.59
N LEU A 33 -2.52 8.75 -0.87
CA LEU A 33 -1.92 7.88 0.14
C LEU A 33 -0.94 6.89 -0.46
N LEU A 34 -1.29 6.24 -1.59
CA LEU A 34 -0.42 5.30 -2.28
C LEU A 34 0.85 5.98 -2.85
N GLU A 35 0.71 7.17 -3.43
CA GLU A 35 1.84 7.99 -3.89
C GLU A 35 2.77 8.34 -2.73
N HIS A 36 2.21 8.75 -1.58
CA HIS A 36 3.01 9.02 -0.39
C HIS A 36 3.74 7.77 0.13
N LEU A 37 3.10 6.60 0.07
CA LEU A 37 3.76 5.35 0.45
C LEU A 37 4.91 4.99 -0.51
N LEU A 38 4.76 5.23 -1.80
CA LEU A 38 5.83 5.05 -2.79
C LEU A 38 7.00 5.98 -2.49
N ASP A 39 6.75 7.27 -2.25
CA ASP A 39 7.79 8.23 -1.86
C ASP A 39 8.53 7.81 -0.58
N MET A 40 7.79 7.33 0.43
CA MET A 40 8.40 6.82 1.66
C MET A 40 9.22 5.55 1.44
N HIS A 41 8.80 4.67 0.52
CA HIS A 41 9.54 3.48 0.14
C HIS A 41 10.84 3.86 -0.55
N ASP A 42 10.78 4.71 -1.57
CA ASP A 42 11.91 5.18 -2.37
C ASP A 42 12.92 5.97 -1.50
N ALA A 43 12.42 6.79 -0.56
CA ALA A 43 13.25 7.49 0.42
C ALA A 43 13.84 6.57 1.51
N ARG A 44 13.51 5.28 1.49
CA ARG A 44 13.85 4.27 2.51
C ARG A 44 13.42 4.64 3.94
N ARG A 45 12.30 5.37 4.08
CA ARG A 45 11.72 5.79 5.38
C ARG A 45 10.44 5.04 5.74
N MET A 46 9.97 4.14 4.87
CA MET A 46 8.83 3.27 5.13
C MET A 46 9.00 2.43 6.40
N ARG A 47 8.13 2.67 7.39
CA ARG A 47 8.03 1.86 8.61
C ARG A 47 6.86 0.90 8.51
N VAL A 48 7.03 -0.31 9.04
CA VAL A 48 5.97 -1.35 9.05
C VAL A 48 4.68 -0.83 9.68
N SER A 49 4.75 -0.13 10.82
CA SER A 49 3.57 0.42 11.49
C SER A 49 2.84 1.48 10.66
N VAL A 50 3.58 2.33 9.94
CA VAL A 50 2.99 3.34 9.05
C VAL A 50 2.33 2.67 7.85
N LEU A 51 2.98 1.65 7.27
CA LEU A 51 2.38 0.86 6.19
C LEU A 51 1.07 0.21 6.68
N LEU A 52 1.08 -0.48 7.82
CA LEU A 52 -0.11 -1.17 8.33
C LEU A 52 -1.27 -0.19 8.58
N LEU A 53 -0.98 0.98 9.16
CA LEU A 53 -1.98 2.03 9.35
C LEU A 53 -2.59 2.51 8.02
N ALA A 54 -1.74 2.76 7.01
CA ALA A 54 -2.22 3.16 5.69
C ALA A 54 -3.03 2.05 5.00
N LEU A 55 -2.66 0.79 5.20
CA LEU A 55 -3.38 -0.37 4.67
C LEU A 55 -4.77 -0.54 5.31
N ASP A 56 -4.95 -0.15 6.57
CA ASP A 56 -6.26 -0.14 7.20
C ASP A 56 -7.20 0.89 6.54
N SER A 57 -6.67 2.05 6.15
CA SER A 57 -7.43 3.03 5.37
C SER A 57 -7.73 2.54 3.95
N LEU A 58 -6.75 1.95 3.27
CA LEU A 58 -6.92 1.43 1.90
C LEU A 58 -7.86 0.22 1.83
N ALA A 59 -8.01 -0.54 2.92
CA ALA A 59 -8.96 -1.66 3.00
C ALA A 59 -10.44 -1.21 2.89
N LEU A 60 -10.72 0.09 3.04
CA LEU A 60 -12.05 0.66 2.85
C LEU A 60 -12.36 0.98 1.39
N VAL A 61 -11.37 0.91 0.50
CA VAL A 61 -11.51 1.20 -0.93
C VAL A 61 -11.83 -0.10 -1.67
N PRO A 62 -13.01 -0.20 -2.31
CA PRO A 62 -13.37 -1.36 -3.12
C PRO A 62 -12.34 -1.67 -4.21
N GLY A 63 -11.98 -2.95 -4.37
CA GLY A 63 -11.04 -3.42 -5.38
C GLY A 63 -9.58 -3.51 -4.91
N LEU A 64 -9.25 -2.95 -3.74
CA LEU A 64 -7.89 -3.03 -3.18
C LEU A 64 -7.66 -4.23 -2.24
N GLU A 65 -8.63 -5.12 -2.06
CA GLU A 65 -8.56 -6.18 -1.05
C GLU A 65 -7.37 -7.11 -1.26
N ASP A 66 -7.13 -7.53 -2.50
CA ASP A 66 -6.01 -8.42 -2.84
C ASP A 66 -4.66 -7.73 -2.69
N CYS A 67 -4.58 -6.48 -3.14
CA CYS A 67 -3.43 -5.60 -3.00
C CYS A 67 -3.04 -5.39 -1.53
N VAL A 68 -4.02 -5.03 -0.69
CA VAL A 68 -3.84 -4.84 0.75
C VAL A 68 -3.41 -6.14 1.41
N ARG A 69 -4.01 -7.28 1.04
CA ARG A 69 -3.64 -8.59 1.58
C ARG A 69 -2.17 -8.93 1.28
N GLN A 70 -1.70 -8.69 0.06
CA GLN A 70 -0.31 -8.93 -0.33
C GLN A 70 0.68 -8.03 0.44
N LEU A 71 0.35 -6.75 0.60
CA LEU A 71 1.19 -5.81 1.35
C LEU A 71 1.26 -6.17 2.84
N ARG A 72 0.13 -6.59 3.44
CA ARG A 72 0.10 -7.09 4.83
C ARG A 72 0.93 -8.37 5.01
N ALA A 73 0.87 -9.31 4.06
CA ALA A 73 1.69 -10.51 4.10
C ALA A 73 3.19 -10.18 4.03
N THR A 74 3.56 -9.18 3.22
CA THR A 74 4.95 -8.70 3.13
C THR A 74 5.40 -8.06 4.44
N ALA A 75 4.56 -7.18 5.02
CA ALA A 75 4.82 -6.55 6.31
C ALA A 75 4.97 -7.57 7.45
N ALA A 76 4.14 -8.62 7.47
CA ALA A 76 4.21 -9.69 8.47
C ALA A 76 5.52 -10.50 8.38
N ARG A 77 6.03 -10.75 7.16
CA ARG A 77 7.32 -11.42 6.95
C ARG A 77 8.50 -10.59 7.44
N ASP A 78 8.43 -9.27 7.28
CA ASP A 78 9.47 -8.36 7.78
C ASP A 78 9.39 -8.12 9.29
N ALA A 79 8.21 -8.29 9.90
CA ALA A 79 7.99 -8.12 11.33
C ALA A 79 8.27 -9.38 12.16
N ALA A 80 8.38 -10.55 11.51
CA ALA A 80 8.74 -11.79 12.19
C ALA A 80 10.18 -11.73 12.69
N PRO A 81 10.45 -12.02 13.98
CA PRO A 81 11.81 -12.09 14.50
C PRO A 81 12.46 -13.39 13.99
N GLY A 82 13.21 -13.32 12.87
CA GLY A 82 13.80 -14.53 12.29
C GLY A 82 14.55 -14.35 10.97
N GLY A 83 15.42 -13.33 10.88
CA GLY A 83 16.45 -13.20 9.85
C GLY A 83 17.81 -13.00 10.48
#